data_AF-A0A0D8J4P0-F1
#
_entry.id   AF-A0A0D8J4P0-F1
#
_cell.length_a   1.000
_cell.length_b   1.000
_cell.length_c   1.000
_cell.angle_alpha   90.00
_cell.angle_beta   90.00
_cell.angle_gamma   90.00
#
_symmetry.space_group_name_H-M   'P 1'
#
loop_
_entity.id
_entity.type
_entity.pdbx_description
1 polymer ?
#
loop_
_entity_poly.entity_id
_entity_poly.type
_entity_poly.pdbx_seq_one_letter_code
_entity_poly.pdbx_strand_id
1 'polypeptide(L)'
;MKKAALTGGRNRYVLFWEELLEWQPSFLLLNSLKIKDRIVTVPISYRRGNVLTELEYFKNFNIGKEIDLAGTFAYNALSILNTTQDVYLNDQIFMFLYNASVSVERMQKCVLFMYGSYNGSEIEQFAETIKIHDHQNLQCKINSHTKKKLSEEQNALLILLRNFYADGRYSNYSTDNAYDYKSALENFVKHYYDASMVKTHFFRDDTYISEEAKERIGRTLGKLLCYYYDLIKEKAHELNLYTYELRDGSPAERVFLNTFPKNSLQAINASERNALAELIVYLITNKASTGYLNYVRGLEPLDLDPHLVPEYLADIMNRQIPQSLVDEVESIYENMPHKQVADRKGSISIIGETHVYFPEDDEDEEDSLN
;
A
#
# COMPACT_ATOMS: atom_id res chain seq x y z
N MET A 1 35.67 -21.43 15.78
CA MET A 1 34.70 -20.43 15.29
C MET A 1 35.34 -19.04 15.29
N LYS A 2 35.57 -18.48 14.10
CA LYS A 2 36.10 -17.12 13.90
C LYS A 2 34.99 -16.11 14.23
N LYS A 3 35.30 -15.14 15.09
CA LYS A 3 34.39 -14.08 15.55
C LYS A 3 34.09 -13.11 14.40
N ALA A 4 32.81 -12.91 14.09
CA ALA A 4 32.35 -11.77 13.31
C ALA A 4 32.35 -10.52 14.20
N ALA A 5 32.91 -9.42 13.70
CA ALA A 5 32.99 -8.15 14.39
C ALA A 5 31.71 -7.34 14.16
N LEU A 6 30.96 -7.05 15.22
CA LEU A 6 29.88 -6.08 15.24
C LEU A 6 30.47 -4.69 15.52
N THR A 7 30.42 -3.78 14.55
CA THR A 7 30.68 -2.36 14.79
C THR A 7 29.39 -1.67 15.19
N GLY A 8 29.32 -1.25 16.45
CA GLY A 8 28.17 -0.58 17.03
C GLY A 8 28.01 0.89 16.62
N GLY A 9 26.75 1.33 16.64
CA GLY A 9 26.36 2.74 16.61
C GLY A 9 24.93 2.86 17.14
N ARG A 10 24.78 3.18 18.43
CA ARG A 10 23.50 3.47 19.08
C ARG A 10 23.04 4.87 18.68
N ASN A 11 21.76 5.01 18.29
CA ASN A 11 20.91 6.10 18.78
C ASN A 11 19.44 5.68 18.68
N ARG A 12 18.80 5.57 19.84
CA ARG A 12 17.36 5.38 20.01
C ARG A 12 16.73 6.77 20.13
N TYR A 13 15.75 7.08 19.30
CA TYR A 13 14.74 8.08 19.61
C TYR A 13 13.38 7.39 19.61
N VAL A 14 12.80 7.31 20.80
CA VAL A 14 11.39 7.02 21.03
C VAL A 14 10.67 8.36 20.91
N LEU A 15 9.75 8.49 19.97
CA LEU A 15 8.84 9.64 19.89
C LEU A 15 7.41 9.13 20.10
N PHE A 16 6.82 9.60 21.19
CA PHE A 16 5.44 9.39 21.58
C PHE A 16 4.50 10.05 20.55
N TRP A 17 3.42 9.34 20.23
CA TRP A 17 2.31 9.80 19.43
C TRP A 17 1.36 10.63 20.30
N GLU A 18 1.56 11.94 20.35
CA GLU A 18 0.57 12.92 20.77
C GLU A 18 0.99 14.26 20.16
N GLU A 19 0.04 15.03 19.60
CA GLU A 19 0.19 16.30 18.84
C GLU A 19 0.37 16.19 17.31
N LEU A 20 -0.72 15.82 16.61
CA LEU A 20 -0.93 16.13 15.19
C LEU A 20 -2.35 16.68 14.96
N LEU A 21 -2.67 17.77 15.66
CA LEU A 21 -3.80 18.64 15.34
C LEU A 21 -3.23 20.03 15.06
N GLU A 22 -3.64 20.59 13.92
CA GLU A 22 -3.27 21.90 13.34
C GLU A 22 -2.03 21.92 12.43
N TRP A 23 -2.27 21.83 11.11
CA TRP A 23 -1.32 22.23 10.09
C TRP A 23 -1.92 23.37 9.25
N GLN A 24 -1.47 24.59 9.52
CA GLN A 24 -1.40 25.71 8.58
C GLN A 24 0.08 25.94 8.22
N PRO A 25 0.42 26.27 6.96
CA PRO A 25 1.78 26.15 6.45
C PRO A 25 2.58 27.44 6.65
N SER A 26 3.72 27.36 7.34
CA SER A 26 4.88 28.23 7.07
C SER A 26 6.11 27.75 7.85
N PHE A 27 7.14 27.27 7.16
CA PHE A 27 8.45 27.92 7.08
C PHE A 27 9.47 27.04 6.35
N LEU A 28 10.00 27.61 5.27
CA LEU A 28 11.26 27.24 4.64
C LEU A 28 12.41 27.39 5.64
N LEU A 29 13.05 26.29 6.01
CA LEU A 29 14.38 26.32 6.62
C LEU A 29 15.44 26.14 5.53
N LEU A 30 15.86 27.28 5.00
CA LEU A 30 17.09 27.46 4.23
C LEU A 30 18.29 27.11 5.11
N ASN A 31 18.82 25.90 4.98
CA ASN A 31 20.21 25.63 5.37
C ASN A 31 21.14 26.23 4.32
N SER A 32 21.63 27.42 4.63
CA SER A 32 22.61 28.18 3.87
C SER A 32 24.02 27.69 4.18
N LEU A 33 24.52 26.73 3.39
CA LEU A 33 25.97 26.54 3.22
C LEU A 33 26.43 27.43 2.07
N LYS A 34 26.87 28.65 2.41
CA LYS A 34 27.63 29.53 1.51
C LYS A 34 28.97 28.85 1.16
N ILE A 35 29.00 28.15 0.04
CA ILE A 35 30.25 27.85 -0.67
C ILE A 35 30.29 28.77 -1.89
N LYS A 36 31.32 29.62 -1.91
CA LYS A 36 31.60 30.64 -2.92
C LYS A 36 31.57 30.05 -4.34
N ASP A 37 30.91 30.78 -5.22
CA ASP A 37 31.17 30.87 -6.66
C ASP A 37 31.33 29.54 -7.42
N ARG A 38 30.20 28.87 -7.65
CA ARG A 38 29.80 28.25 -8.93
C ARG A 38 28.50 27.49 -8.69
N ILE A 39 27.40 27.98 -9.26
CA ILE A 39 26.22 27.14 -9.48
C ILE A 39 26.67 26.10 -10.50
N VAL A 40 27.06 24.92 -10.03
CA VAL A 40 27.17 23.74 -10.88
C VAL A 40 25.77 23.16 -10.94
N THR A 41 25.02 23.55 -11.96
CA THR A 41 23.86 22.79 -12.41
C THR A 41 24.35 21.40 -12.78
N VAL A 42 24.02 20.40 -11.98
CA VAL A 42 24.30 19.00 -12.33
C VAL A 42 23.31 18.63 -13.43
N PRO A 43 23.76 18.34 -14.66
CA PRO A 43 22.87 17.99 -15.74
C PRO A 43 22.43 16.53 -15.54
N ILE A 44 21.16 16.32 -15.23
CA ILE A 44 20.57 14.98 -15.25
C ILE A 44 20.30 14.65 -16.73
N SER A 45 21.24 13.91 -17.33
CA SER A 45 21.12 13.28 -18.66
C SER A 45 20.11 12.10 -18.60
N TYR A 46 19.33 11.70 -19.61
CA TYR A 46 19.64 11.50 -21.03
C TYR A 46 18.37 11.43 -21.95
N ARG A 47 18.33 12.26 -22.99
CA ARG A 47 18.33 11.86 -24.43
C ARG A 47 19.05 13.00 -25.17
N ARG A 48 19.85 12.68 -26.18
CA ARG A 48 20.58 13.66 -27.01
C ARG A 48 19.67 14.85 -27.39
N GLY A 49 19.95 16.02 -26.83
CA GLY A 49 19.58 17.31 -27.43
C GLY A 49 18.58 18.21 -26.69
N ASN A 50 17.66 17.71 -25.86
CA ASN A 50 16.62 18.58 -25.25
C ASN A 50 16.61 18.51 -23.72
N VAL A 51 16.79 19.67 -23.09
CA VAL A 51 16.49 19.89 -21.68
C VAL A 51 14.96 19.87 -21.54
N LEU A 52 14.41 19.07 -20.62
CA LEU A 52 12.99 19.10 -20.31
C LEU A 52 12.60 20.50 -19.86
N THR A 53 11.50 21.02 -20.40
CA THR A 53 10.87 22.22 -19.84
C THR A 53 10.40 21.94 -18.42
N GLU A 54 10.21 23.00 -17.62
CA GLU A 54 9.66 22.89 -16.26
C GLU A 54 8.33 22.12 -16.24
N LEU A 55 7.47 22.35 -17.22
CA LEU A 55 6.20 21.65 -17.37
C LEU A 55 6.37 20.16 -17.66
N GLU A 56 7.26 19.80 -18.58
CA GLU A 56 7.53 18.39 -18.90
C GLU A 56 8.17 17.65 -17.72
N TYR A 57 9.08 18.32 -17.00
CA TYR A 57 9.64 17.78 -15.76
C TYR A 57 8.54 17.50 -14.74
N PHE A 58 7.67 18.49 -14.49
CA PHE A 58 6.58 18.32 -13.53
C PHE A 58 5.62 17.20 -13.95
N LYS A 59 5.23 17.14 -15.23
CA LYS A 59 4.38 16.06 -15.75
C LYS A 59 5.05 14.69 -15.67
N ASN A 60 6.35 14.56 -15.88
CA ASN A 60 7.04 13.27 -15.77
C ASN A 60 7.21 12.83 -14.31
N PHE A 61 7.79 13.70 -13.48
CA PHE A 61 8.28 13.28 -12.17
C PHE A 61 7.30 13.59 -11.03
N ASN A 62 6.72 14.80 -11.00
CA ASN A 62 5.80 15.17 -9.92
C ASN A 62 4.47 14.42 -10.06
N ILE A 63 3.89 14.39 -11.27
CA ILE A 63 2.67 13.61 -11.50
C ILE A 63 2.94 12.11 -11.39
N GLY A 64 4.11 11.62 -11.85
CA GLY A 64 4.53 10.23 -11.63
C GLY A 64 4.54 9.86 -10.14
N LYS A 65 5.11 10.72 -9.29
CA LYS A 65 5.08 10.55 -7.82
C LYS A 65 3.66 10.57 -7.25
N GLU A 66 2.78 11.43 -7.77
CA GLU A 66 1.38 11.48 -7.36
C GLU A 66 0.61 10.19 -7.70
N ILE A 67 0.91 9.58 -8.86
CA ILE A 67 0.35 8.28 -9.26
C ILE A 67 0.87 7.17 -8.35
N ASP A 68 2.17 7.16 -8.01
CA ASP A 68 2.76 6.22 -7.06
C ASP A 68 2.07 6.29 -5.68
N LEU A 69 1.81 7.51 -5.20
CA LEU A 69 1.07 7.73 -3.95
C LEU A 69 -0.37 7.26 -4.07
N ALA A 70 -1.06 7.59 -5.16
CA ALA A 70 -2.43 7.15 -5.39
C ALA A 70 -2.56 5.62 -5.43
N GLY A 71 -1.63 4.93 -6.09
CA GLY A 71 -1.56 3.47 -6.10
C GLY A 71 -1.28 2.87 -4.73
N THR A 72 -0.46 3.53 -3.90
CA THR A 72 -0.25 3.14 -2.49
C THR A 72 -1.52 3.24 -1.66
N PHE A 73 -2.26 4.35 -1.78
CA PHE A 73 -3.56 4.50 -1.13
C PHE A 73 -4.56 3.42 -1.58
N ALA A 74 -4.61 3.10 -2.89
CA ALA A 74 -5.47 2.03 -3.40
C ALA A 74 -5.09 0.66 -2.81
N TYR A 75 -3.81 0.33 -2.81
CA TYR A 75 -3.31 -0.91 -2.25
C TYR A 75 -3.66 -1.06 -0.76
N ASN A 76 -3.50 0.02 0.01
CA ASN A 76 -3.86 0.06 1.43
C ASN A 76 -5.38 -0.11 1.63
N ALA A 77 -6.21 0.57 0.84
CA ALA A 77 -7.67 0.41 0.91
C ALA A 77 -8.06 -1.07 0.75
N LEU A 78 -7.50 -1.76 -0.24
CA LEU A 78 -7.78 -3.17 -0.47
C LEU A 78 -7.26 -4.05 0.66
N SER A 79 -6.05 -3.78 1.15
CA SER A 79 -5.49 -4.53 2.29
C SER A 79 -6.45 -4.48 3.47
N ILE A 80 -6.98 -3.29 3.76
CA ILE A 80 -7.91 -3.05 4.86
C ILE A 80 -9.23 -3.78 4.61
N LEU A 81 -9.80 -3.66 3.42
CA LEU A 81 -11.02 -4.37 3.01
C LEU A 81 -10.92 -5.89 3.19
N ASN A 82 -9.73 -6.46 2.94
CA ASN A 82 -9.44 -7.87 3.11
C ASN A 82 -9.28 -8.29 4.58
N THR A 83 -8.61 -7.46 5.38
CA THR A 83 -8.45 -7.68 6.83
C THR A 83 -9.75 -7.51 7.62
N THR A 84 -10.81 -7.00 6.99
CA THR A 84 -12.16 -6.96 7.56
C THR A 84 -12.78 -8.35 7.60
N GLN A 85 -12.13 -9.29 8.29
CA GLN A 85 -12.71 -10.60 8.61
C GLN A 85 -13.95 -10.45 9.49
N ASP A 86 -13.98 -9.38 10.27
CA ASP A 86 -15.06 -8.98 11.14
C ASP A 86 -15.38 -7.49 10.92
N VAL A 87 -16.50 -7.20 10.24
CA VAL A 87 -16.98 -5.83 9.95
C VAL A 87 -17.42 -5.08 11.22
N TYR A 88 -17.15 -5.63 12.40
CA TYR A 88 -17.43 -5.01 13.71
C TYR A 88 -16.61 -3.75 13.96
N LEU A 89 -15.44 -3.64 13.33
CA LEU A 89 -14.59 -2.46 13.47
C LEU A 89 -15.01 -1.46 12.39
N ASN A 90 -16.01 -0.63 12.72
CA ASN A 90 -16.40 0.55 11.95
C ASN A 90 -15.18 1.34 11.44
N ASP A 91 -14.11 1.37 12.23
CA ASP A 91 -12.82 1.97 11.87
C ASP A 91 -12.18 1.38 10.59
N GLN A 92 -12.35 0.09 10.32
CA GLN A 92 -11.82 -0.51 9.09
C GLN A 92 -12.61 -0.09 7.85
N ILE A 93 -13.95 -0.01 7.95
CA ILE A 93 -14.77 0.53 6.85
C ILE A 93 -14.39 1.98 6.59
N PHE A 94 -14.26 2.76 7.66
CA PHE A 94 -13.79 4.14 7.59
C PHE A 94 -12.44 4.21 6.86
N MET A 95 -11.46 3.40 7.28
CA MET A 95 -10.12 3.44 6.70
C MET A 95 -10.09 2.95 5.26
N PHE A 96 -10.91 1.95 4.90
CA PHE A 96 -11.10 1.53 3.51
C PHE A 96 -11.63 2.70 2.66
N LEU A 97 -12.76 3.30 3.06
CA LEU A 97 -13.40 4.39 2.32
C LEU A 97 -12.47 5.60 2.23
N TYR A 98 -11.75 5.93 3.30
CA TYR A 98 -10.80 7.03 3.33
C TYR A 98 -9.66 6.83 2.33
N ASN A 99 -8.98 5.68 2.38
CA ASN A 99 -7.89 5.39 1.47
C ASN A 99 -8.38 5.32 0.01
N ALA A 100 -9.55 4.73 -0.24
CA ALA A 100 -10.15 4.68 -1.58
C ALA A 100 -10.51 6.07 -2.11
N SER A 101 -11.15 6.93 -1.30
CA SER A 101 -11.46 8.32 -1.68
C SER A 101 -10.19 9.09 -2.02
N VAL A 102 -9.17 9.05 -1.16
CA VAL A 102 -7.91 9.77 -1.39
C VAL A 102 -7.23 9.27 -2.67
N SER A 103 -7.17 7.96 -2.89
CA SER A 103 -6.60 7.37 -4.11
C SER A 103 -7.29 7.88 -5.37
N VAL A 104 -8.63 7.79 -5.41
CA VAL A 104 -9.44 8.22 -6.56
C VAL A 104 -9.27 9.72 -6.82
N GLU A 105 -9.27 10.55 -5.77
CA GLU A 105 -9.13 12.01 -5.92
C GLU A 105 -7.79 12.37 -6.57
N ARG A 106 -6.70 11.74 -6.09
CA ARG A 106 -5.36 11.98 -6.63
C ARG A 106 -5.28 11.58 -8.09
N MET A 107 -5.84 10.44 -8.47
CA MET A 107 -5.90 10.01 -9.87
C MET A 107 -6.70 11.00 -10.73
N GLN A 108 -7.85 11.48 -10.26
CA GLN A 108 -8.63 12.49 -10.97
C GLN A 108 -7.83 13.79 -11.19
N LYS A 109 -7.12 14.25 -10.16
CA LYS A 109 -6.26 15.45 -10.23
C LYS A 109 -5.09 15.26 -11.20
N CYS A 110 -4.47 14.07 -11.20
CA CYS A 110 -3.42 13.73 -12.16
C CYS A 110 -3.95 13.78 -13.61
N VAL A 111 -5.12 13.19 -13.87
CA VAL A 111 -5.75 13.24 -15.19
C VAL A 111 -6.02 14.68 -15.61
N LEU A 112 -6.63 15.50 -14.74
CA LEU A 112 -6.91 16.90 -15.07
C LEU A 112 -5.65 17.69 -15.39
N PHE A 113 -4.57 17.49 -14.63
CA PHE A 113 -3.31 18.17 -14.93
C PHE A 113 -2.71 17.72 -16.27
N MET A 114 -2.78 16.42 -16.57
CA MET A 114 -2.23 15.88 -17.81
C MET A 114 -2.98 16.39 -19.05
N TYR A 115 -4.31 16.52 -18.96
CA TYR A 115 -5.18 16.97 -20.04
C TYR A 115 -5.32 18.49 -20.15
N GLY A 116 -5.05 19.23 -19.08
CA GLY A 116 -5.08 20.68 -19.12
C GLY A 116 -3.93 21.28 -19.95
N SER A 117 -4.21 22.44 -20.52
CA SER A 117 -3.22 23.25 -21.23
C SER A 117 -2.62 24.24 -20.24
N TYR A 118 -1.40 23.95 -19.81
CA TYR A 118 -0.65 24.77 -18.84
C TYR A 118 0.69 25.19 -19.44
N ASN A 119 1.25 26.28 -18.94
CA ASN A 119 2.65 26.64 -19.04
C ASN A 119 3.33 26.58 -17.65
N GLY A 120 4.66 26.73 -17.58
CA GLY A 120 5.41 26.62 -16.32
C GLY A 120 4.89 27.54 -15.20
N SER A 121 4.49 28.77 -15.53
CA SER A 121 3.97 29.74 -14.55
C SER A 121 2.57 29.42 -14.00
N GLU A 122 1.86 28.47 -14.60
CA GLU A 122 0.49 28.08 -14.22
C GLU A 122 0.46 26.83 -13.33
N ILE A 123 1.62 26.19 -13.09
CA ILE A 123 1.72 24.99 -12.24
C ILE A 123 1.25 25.29 -10.81
N GLU A 124 1.72 26.39 -10.22
CA GLU A 124 1.31 26.80 -8.87
C GLU A 124 -0.17 27.18 -8.80
N GLN A 125 -0.68 27.86 -9.84
CA GLN A 125 -2.09 28.23 -9.92
C GLN A 125 -2.99 26.98 -9.95
N PHE A 126 -2.59 25.94 -10.71
CA PHE A 126 -3.29 24.67 -10.71
C PHE A 126 -3.33 24.03 -9.32
N ALA A 127 -2.20 24.02 -8.61
CA ALA A 127 -2.11 23.45 -7.26
C ALA A 127 -3.11 24.12 -6.29
N GLU A 128 -3.34 25.42 -6.42
CA GLU A 128 -4.36 26.14 -5.65
C GLU A 128 -5.79 25.73 -6.05
N THR A 129 -6.06 25.57 -7.36
CA THR A 129 -7.42 25.22 -7.84
C THR A 129 -7.90 23.83 -7.43
N ILE A 130 -6.98 22.89 -7.19
CA ILE A 130 -7.32 21.50 -6.85
C ILE A 130 -7.42 21.26 -5.33
N LYS A 131 -7.24 22.28 -4.49
CA LYS A 131 -7.41 22.15 -3.02
C LYS A 131 -8.85 21.84 -2.62
N ILE A 132 -9.82 22.14 -3.49
CA ILE A 132 -11.24 21.82 -3.27
C ILE A 132 -11.46 20.33 -3.53
N HIS A 133 -11.89 19.61 -2.50
CA HIS A 133 -12.13 18.17 -2.51
C HIS A 133 -13.54 17.83 -3.04
N ASP A 134 -13.70 17.78 -4.37
CA ASP A 134 -14.99 17.45 -5.01
C ASP A 134 -14.83 16.48 -6.18
N HIS A 135 -14.95 15.19 -5.89
CA HIS A 135 -14.86 14.11 -6.86
C HIS A 135 -15.81 14.24 -8.06
N GLN A 136 -17.02 14.75 -7.88
CA GLN A 136 -18.00 14.85 -8.98
C GLN A 136 -17.63 15.98 -9.92
N ASN A 137 -17.26 17.13 -9.37
CA ASN A 137 -16.78 18.26 -10.17
C ASN A 137 -15.52 17.86 -10.96
N LEU A 138 -14.57 17.18 -10.30
CA LEU A 138 -13.38 16.64 -10.96
C LEU A 138 -13.77 15.68 -12.10
N GLN A 139 -14.71 14.75 -11.87
CA GLN A 139 -15.17 13.83 -12.91
C GLN A 139 -15.87 14.53 -14.08
N CYS A 140 -16.71 15.53 -13.80
CA CYS A 140 -17.37 16.33 -14.83
C CYS A 140 -16.36 17.03 -15.75
N LYS A 141 -15.29 17.60 -15.17
CA LYS A 141 -14.18 18.19 -15.92
C LYS A 141 -13.41 17.13 -16.73
N ILE A 142 -13.14 15.95 -16.15
CA ILE A 142 -12.51 14.85 -16.88
C ILE A 142 -13.38 14.44 -18.08
N ASN A 143 -14.69 14.33 -17.89
CA ASN A 143 -15.62 13.98 -18.97
C ASN A 143 -15.70 15.05 -20.07
N SER A 144 -15.41 16.33 -19.77
CA SER A 144 -15.35 17.37 -20.81
C SER A 144 -14.03 17.34 -21.59
N HIS A 145 -12.95 16.86 -20.97
CA HIS A 145 -11.65 16.67 -21.63
C HIS A 145 -11.49 15.33 -22.35
N THR A 146 -12.29 14.32 -21.98
CA THR A 146 -12.14 12.94 -22.45
C THR A 146 -13.43 12.44 -23.11
N LYS A 147 -13.30 11.56 -24.10
CA LYS A 147 -14.47 10.92 -24.75
C LYS A 147 -14.96 9.65 -24.03
N LYS A 148 -14.29 9.28 -22.93
CA LYS A 148 -14.59 8.06 -22.17
C LYS A 148 -15.53 8.40 -21.01
N LYS A 149 -16.35 7.43 -20.59
CA LYS A 149 -17.32 7.58 -19.49
C LYS A 149 -17.21 6.41 -18.53
N LEU A 150 -17.47 6.68 -17.26
CA LEU A 150 -17.60 5.66 -16.22
C LEU A 150 -18.91 4.88 -16.39
N SER A 151 -18.89 3.60 -16.01
CA SER A 151 -20.09 2.78 -15.88
C SER A 151 -20.97 3.25 -14.72
N GLU A 152 -22.20 2.75 -14.67
CA GLU A 152 -23.12 3.02 -13.56
C GLU A 152 -22.51 2.60 -12.20
N GLU A 153 -21.98 1.37 -12.10
CA GLU A 153 -21.31 0.87 -10.89
C GLU A 153 -20.14 1.78 -10.46
N GLN A 154 -19.33 2.26 -11.42
CA GLN A 154 -18.21 3.15 -11.14
C GLN A 154 -18.65 4.53 -10.65
N ASN A 155 -19.70 5.10 -11.27
CA ASN A 155 -20.29 6.36 -10.82
C ASN A 155 -20.89 6.24 -9.42
N ALA A 156 -21.57 5.13 -9.14
CA ALA A 156 -22.13 4.85 -7.82
C ALA A 156 -21.05 4.75 -6.74
N LEU A 157 -19.95 4.06 -7.02
CA LEU A 157 -18.79 4.00 -6.11
C LEU A 157 -18.20 5.40 -5.89
N LEU A 158 -18.04 6.20 -6.96
CA LEU A 158 -17.54 7.56 -6.85
C LEU A 158 -18.42 8.44 -5.94
N ILE A 159 -19.75 8.29 -6.02
CA ILE A 159 -20.70 8.99 -5.16
C ILE A 159 -20.55 8.56 -3.70
N LEU A 160 -20.42 7.26 -3.44
CA LEU A 160 -20.17 6.73 -2.09
C LEU A 160 -18.90 7.35 -1.49
N LEU A 161 -17.79 7.31 -2.23
CA LEU A 161 -16.50 7.86 -1.81
C LEU A 161 -16.56 9.38 -1.57
N ARG A 162 -17.31 10.10 -2.40
CA ARG A 162 -17.55 11.54 -2.25
C ARG A 162 -18.32 11.87 -0.98
N ASN A 163 -19.43 11.18 -0.74
CA ASN A 163 -20.27 11.45 0.44
C ASN A 163 -19.51 11.09 1.72
N PHE A 164 -18.76 9.98 1.70
CA PHE A 164 -17.87 9.65 2.81
C PHE A 164 -16.82 10.74 3.06
N TYR A 165 -16.15 11.23 2.02
CA TYR A 165 -15.08 12.21 2.20
C TYR A 165 -15.60 13.59 2.64
N ALA A 166 -16.78 14.00 2.16
CA ALA A 166 -17.41 15.24 2.57
C ALA A 166 -17.96 15.19 4.00
N ASP A 167 -18.74 14.14 4.30
CA ASP A 167 -19.59 14.10 5.49
C ASP A 167 -19.16 12.98 6.47
N GLY A 168 -18.81 11.80 5.93
CA GLY A 168 -18.44 10.62 6.70
C GLY A 168 -17.20 10.77 7.58
N ARG A 169 -16.17 11.50 7.13
CA ARG A 169 -14.91 11.69 7.89
C ARG A 169 -15.10 12.34 9.25
N TYR A 170 -16.11 13.19 9.39
CA TYR A 170 -16.38 13.95 10.61
C TYR A 170 -17.53 13.38 11.42
N SER A 171 -18.12 12.27 10.98
CA SER A 171 -19.34 11.72 11.60
C SER A 171 -19.14 11.30 13.05
N ASN A 172 -17.93 10.85 13.41
CA ASN A 172 -17.58 10.49 14.78
C ASN A 172 -17.47 11.69 15.74
N TYR A 173 -17.42 12.93 15.21
CA TYR A 173 -17.37 14.16 16.01
C TYR A 173 -18.73 14.85 16.15
N SER A 174 -19.78 14.30 15.53
CA SER A 174 -21.13 14.86 15.56
C SER A 174 -22.04 14.00 16.43
N THR A 175 -22.87 14.65 17.25
CA THR A 175 -23.91 13.97 18.06
C THR A 175 -25.11 13.50 17.23
N ASP A 176 -25.23 13.96 15.97
CA ASP A 176 -26.43 13.80 15.17
C ASP A 176 -26.39 12.56 14.23
N ASN A 177 -25.40 11.66 14.37
CA ASN A 177 -25.23 10.51 13.47
C ASN A 177 -25.33 10.90 11.97
N ALA A 178 -24.74 12.04 11.60
CA ALA A 178 -25.03 12.71 10.32
C ALA A 178 -24.72 11.85 9.08
N TYR A 179 -23.78 10.90 9.17
CA TYR A 179 -23.52 9.93 8.11
C TYR A 179 -23.02 8.59 8.68
N ASP A 180 -23.79 7.53 8.44
CA ASP A 180 -23.38 6.16 8.75
C ASP A 180 -22.72 5.52 7.53
N TYR A 181 -21.38 5.47 7.55
CA TYR A 181 -20.59 4.89 6.48
C TYR A 181 -20.73 3.38 6.34
N LYS A 182 -21.09 2.66 7.41
CA LYS A 182 -21.38 1.22 7.34
C LYS A 182 -22.66 1.01 6.55
N SER A 183 -23.75 1.67 6.96
CA SER A 183 -25.02 1.61 6.23
C SER A 183 -24.88 2.10 4.78
N ALA A 184 -24.09 3.14 4.52
CA ALA A 184 -23.85 3.63 3.17
C ALA A 184 -23.16 2.57 2.29
N LEU A 185 -22.14 1.87 2.80
CA LEU A 185 -21.46 0.80 2.08
C LEU A 185 -22.38 -0.41 1.86
N GLU A 186 -23.17 -0.81 2.87
CA GLU A 186 -24.13 -1.89 2.72
C GLU A 186 -25.22 -1.59 1.71
N ASN A 187 -25.75 -0.36 1.72
CA ASN A 187 -26.76 0.08 0.77
C ASN A 187 -26.19 0.09 -0.66
N PHE A 188 -24.94 0.51 -0.82
CA PHE A 188 -24.23 0.39 -2.09
C PHE A 188 -24.15 -1.07 -2.55
N VAL A 189 -23.73 -2.00 -1.68
CA VAL A 189 -23.66 -3.43 -2.02
C VAL A 189 -25.03 -4.00 -2.38
N LYS A 190 -26.06 -3.72 -1.57
CA LYS A 190 -27.43 -4.21 -1.77
C LYS A 190 -28.02 -3.72 -3.10
N HIS A 191 -27.76 -2.46 -3.47
CA HIS A 191 -28.36 -1.84 -4.65
C HIS A 191 -27.62 -2.16 -5.95
N TYR A 192 -26.29 -2.13 -5.93
CA TYR A 192 -25.48 -2.26 -7.15
C TYR A 192 -24.93 -3.67 -7.38
N TYR A 193 -24.92 -4.53 -6.36
CA TYR A 193 -24.50 -5.92 -6.49
C TYR A 193 -25.65 -6.88 -6.19
N ASP A 194 -25.76 -7.35 -4.96
CA ASP A 194 -26.78 -8.32 -4.54
C ASP A 194 -27.01 -8.18 -3.03
N ALA A 195 -28.27 -8.08 -2.62
CA ALA A 195 -28.63 -7.93 -1.20
C ALA A 195 -28.18 -9.11 -0.34
N SER A 196 -28.09 -10.32 -0.91
CA SER A 196 -27.60 -11.51 -0.22
C SER A 196 -26.11 -11.45 0.12
N MET A 197 -25.35 -10.51 -0.45
CA MET A 197 -23.93 -10.31 -0.13
C MET A 197 -23.72 -9.51 1.16
N VAL A 198 -24.78 -8.96 1.75
CA VAL A 198 -24.78 -8.47 3.13
C VAL A 198 -25.35 -9.57 4.02
N LYS A 199 -24.54 -10.04 4.96
CA LYS A 199 -24.83 -11.18 5.84
C LYS A 199 -25.06 -10.70 7.26
N THR A 200 -25.86 -11.45 8.02
CA THR A 200 -26.03 -11.24 9.46
C THR A 200 -25.08 -12.16 10.20
N HIS A 201 -24.49 -11.67 11.29
CA HIS A 201 -23.68 -12.51 12.14
C HIS A 201 -24.51 -13.55 12.89
N PHE A 202 -23.91 -14.72 13.11
CA PHE A 202 -24.59 -15.82 13.80
C PHE A 202 -24.80 -15.55 15.30
N PHE A 203 -23.87 -14.82 15.93
CA PHE A 203 -23.87 -14.59 17.38
C PHE A 203 -24.27 -13.15 17.79
N ARG A 204 -24.50 -12.25 16.82
CA ARG A 204 -24.74 -10.83 17.08
C ARG A 204 -25.82 -10.26 16.15
N ASP A 205 -26.58 -9.30 16.66
CA ASP A 205 -27.52 -8.50 15.87
C ASP A 205 -26.76 -7.43 15.07
N ASP A 206 -25.90 -7.88 14.17
CA ASP A 206 -25.07 -7.01 13.34
C ASP A 206 -24.80 -7.64 11.96
N THR A 207 -24.43 -6.80 10.99
CA THR A 207 -24.23 -7.18 9.59
C THR A 207 -22.79 -6.98 9.11
N TYR A 208 -22.42 -7.74 8.09
CA TYR A 208 -21.12 -7.68 7.43
C TYR A 208 -21.25 -7.92 5.92
N ILE A 209 -20.27 -7.42 5.14
CA ILE A 209 -20.17 -7.70 3.71
C ILE A 209 -19.40 -9.00 3.49
N SER A 210 -19.94 -9.88 2.64
CA SER A 210 -19.32 -11.15 2.25
C SER A 210 -18.05 -10.98 1.40
N GLU A 211 -17.26 -12.04 1.28
CA GLU A 211 -16.09 -12.07 0.39
C GLU A 211 -16.46 -11.80 -1.07
N GLU A 212 -17.64 -12.24 -1.51
CA GLU A 212 -18.17 -11.94 -2.84
C GLU A 212 -18.44 -10.44 -3.03
N ALA A 213 -18.95 -9.76 -2.00
CA ALA A 213 -19.09 -8.30 -2.03
C ALA A 213 -17.72 -7.63 -2.09
N LYS A 214 -16.75 -8.06 -1.28
CA LYS A 214 -15.39 -7.49 -1.30
C LYS A 214 -14.76 -7.62 -2.68
N GLU A 215 -14.87 -8.79 -3.32
CA GLU A 215 -14.45 -9.05 -4.70
C GLU A 215 -15.12 -8.09 -5.70
N ARG A 216 -16.43 -7.86 -5.59
CA ARG A 216 -17.14 -6.90 -6.45
C ARG A 216 -16.69 -5.46 -6.22
N ILE A 217 -16.52 -5.04 -4.97
CA ILE A 217 -16.02 -3.71 -4.59
C ILE A 217 -14.62 -3.50 -5.18
N GLY A 218 -13.69 -4.42 -4.95
CA GLY A 218 -12.32 -4.30 -5.44
C GLY A 218 -12.22 -4.30 -6.97
N ARG A 219 -13.13 -5.01 -7.66
CA ARG A 219 -13.25 -4.94 -9.12
C ARG A 219 -13.77 -3.59 -9.60
N THR A 220 -14.77 -3.02 -8.95
CA THR A 220 -15.31 -1.70 -9.33
C THR A 220 -14.28 -0.60 -9.08
N LEU A 221 -13.58 -0.64 -7.94
CA LEU A 221 -12.47 0.27 -7.64
C LEU A 221 -11.32 0.10 -8.63
N GLY A 222 -10.95 -1.15 -8.95
CA GLY A 222 -9.93 -1.48 -9.95
C GLY A 222 -10.23 -0.91 -11.31
N LYS A 223 -11.43 -1.16 -11.84
CA LYS A 223 -11.86 -0.57 -13.11
C LYS A 223 -11.83 0.95 -13.08
N LEU A 224 -12.25 1.58 -11.98
CA LEU A 224 -12.25 3.03 -11.82
C LEU A 224 -10.82 3.62 -11.82
N LEU A 225 -9.89 2.98 -11.12
CA LEU A 225 -8.49 3.41 -11.05
C LEU A 225 -7.75 3.16 -12.36
N CYS A 226 -7.92 1.99 -12.98
CA CYS A 226 -7.39 1.69 -14.32
C CYS A 226 -7.92 2.67 -15.36
N TYR A 227 -9.20 3.08 -15.28
CA TYR A 227 -9.76 4.10 -16.17
C TYR A 227 -8.94 5.40 -16.14
N TYR A 228 -8.58 5.90 -14.95
CA TYR A 228 -7.76 7.11 -14.84
C TYR A 228 -6.31 6.89 -15.25
N TYR A 229 -5.73 5.75 -14.88
CA TYR A 229 -4.36 5.40 -15.26
C TYR A 229 -4.20 5.27 -16.78
N ASP A 230 -5.17 4.65 -17.46
CA ASP A 230 -5.20 4.55 -18.92
C ASP A 230 -5.31 5.92 -19.61
N LEU A 231 -6.10 6.84 -19.05
CA LEU A 231 -6.17 8.22 -19.54
C LEU A 231 -4.83 8.94 -19.42
N ILE A 232 -4.13 8.77 -18.29
CA ILE A 232 -2.80 9.34 -18.07
C ILE A 232 -1.80 8.73 -19.04
N LYS A 233 -1.80 7.41 -19.21
CA LYS A 233 -0.91 6.69 -20.13
C LYS A 233 -1.12 7.14 -21.58
N GLU A 234 -2.36 7.22 -22.03
CA GLU A 234 -2.74 7.77 -23.33
C GLU A 234 -2.17 9.19 -23.51
N LYS A 235 -2.40 10.06 -22.52
CA LYS A 235 -1.93 11.45 -22.60
C LYS A 235 -0.41 11.59 -22.53
N ALA A 236 0.25 10.77 -21.73
CA ALA A 236 1.70 10.73 -21.65
C ALA A 236 2.31 10.30 -23.00
N HIS A 237 1.74 9.29 -23.66
CA HIS A 237 2.18 8.89 -25.00
C HIS A 237 2.00 10.02 -26.03
N GLU A 238 0.86 10.73 -26.03
CA GLU A 238 0.66 11.91 -26.89
C GLU A 238 1.72 12.99 -26.68
N LEU A 239 2.17 13.18 -25.44
CA LEU A 239 3.15 14.19 -25.05
C LEU A 239 4.60 13.68 -25.13
N ASN A 240 4.84 12.43 -25.54
CA ASN A 240 6.15 11.74 -25.48
C ASN A 240 6.79 11.77 -24.07
N LEU A 241 5.96 11.56 -23.06
CA LEU A 241 6.30 11.54 -21.64
C LEU A 241 6.24 10.11 -21.07
N TYR A 242 6.88 9.92 -19.92
CA TYR A 242 7.02 8.65 -19.22
C TYR A 242 6.29 8.65 -17.86
N THR A 243 5.33 9.56 -17.67
CA THR A 243 4.53 9.70 -16.44
C THR A 243 3.86 8.40 -15.96
N TYR A 244 3.65 7.43 -16.84
CA TYR A 244 3.05 6.14 -16.53
C TYR A 244 4.06 5.11 -16.00
N GLU A 245 5.37 5.37 -16.02
CA GLU A 245 6.37 4.46 -15.47
C GLU A 245 6.30 4.47 -13.94
N LEU A 246 6.15 3.29 -13.36
CA LEU A 246 6.04 3.10 -11.91
C LEU A 246 7.28 2.39 -11.40
N ARG A 247 7.59 2.62 -10.12
CA ARG A 247 8.73 1.96 -9.48
C ARG A 247 8.49 0.46 -9.34
N ASP A 248 9.47 -0.34 -9.72
CA ASP A 248 9.48 -1.79 -9.55
C ASP A 248 9.29 -2.18 -8.07
N GLY A 249 8.46 -3.20 -7.84
CA GLY A 249 8.04 -3.70 -6.55
C GLY A 249 7.13 -2.75 -5.76
N SER A 250 6.70 -1.62 -6.32
CA SER A 250 5.87 -0.65 -5.60
C SER A 250 4.41 -1.10 -5.46
N PRO A 251 3.68 -0.60 -4.44
CA PRO A 251 2.23 -0.81 -4.36
C PRO A 251 1.47 -0.32 -5.60
N ALA A 252 1.92 0.78 -6.22
CA ALA A 252 1.29 1.34 -7.41
C ALA A 252 1.46 0.44 -8.63
N GLU A 253 2.64 -0.13 -8.84
CA GLU A 253 2.85 -1.16 -9.87
C GLU A 253 1.84 -2.31 -9.69
N ARG A 254 1.68 -2.81 -8.45
CA ARG A 254 0.76 -3.92 -8.18
C ARG A 254 -0.70 -3.58 -8.50
N VAL A 255 -1.11 -2.33 -8.32
CA VAL A 255 -2.47 -1.86 -8.59
C VAL A 255 -2.71 -1.61 -10.08
N PHE A 256 -1.76 -0.94 -10.76
CA PHE A 256 -2.00 -0.42 -12.11
C PHE A 256 -1.44 -1.30 -13.24
N LEU A 257 -0.37 -2.06 -12.98
CA LEU A 257 0.31 -2.85 -14.02
C LEU A 257 -0.05 -4.34 -13.99
N ASN A 258 -0.56 -4.85 -12.87
CA ASN A 258 -1.00 -6.24 -12.82
C ASN A 258 -2.28 -6.48 -13.62
N THR A 259 -2.20 -7.40 -14.59
CA THR A 259 -3.34 -7.80 -15.42
C THR A 259 -4.06 -8.99 -14.80
N PHE A 260 -4.93 -8.74 -13.81
CA PHE A 260 -5.84 -9.76 -13.29
C PHE A 260 -7.13 -9.84 -14.11
N PRO A 261 -7.80 -11.01 -14.18
CA PRO A 261 -9.10 -11.12 -14.81
C PRO A 261 -10.08 -10.04 -14.29
N LYS A 262 -10.70 -9.32 -15.24
CA LYS A 262 -11.70 -8.26 -14.97
C LYS A 262 -11.17 -7.04 -14.20
N ASN A 263 -9.84 -6.84 -14.12
CA ASN A 263 -9.19 -5.79 -13.32
C ASN A 263 -9.60 -5.84 -11.84
N SER A 264 -9.79 -7.05 -11.30
CA SER A 264 -10.09 -7.20 -9.88
C SER A 264 -8.85 -6.94 -9.05
N LEU A 265 -8.87 -5.87 -8.27
CA LEU A 265 -7.78 -5.58 -7.34
C LEU A 265 -7.74 -6.57 -6.17
N GLN A 266 -8.84 -7.27 -5.89
CA GLN A 266 -8.88 -8.32 -4.87
C GLN A 266 -8.07 -9.56 -5.26
N ALA A 267 -7.83 -9.76 -6.57
CA ALA A 267 -6.93 -10.80 -7.04
C ALA A 267 -5.46 -10.58 -6.61
N ILE A 268 -5.06 -9.33 -6.31
CA ILE A 268 -3.75 -9.03 -5.70
C ILE A 268 -3.62 -9.78 -4.37
N ASN A 269 -4.62 -9.66 -3.50
CA ASN A 269 -4.60 -10.30 -2.18
C ASN A 269 -4.58 -11.83 -2.30
N ALA A 270 -5.41 -12.39 -3.17
CA ALA A 270 -5.42 -13.84 -3.42
C ALA A 270 -4.05 -14.33 -3.93
N SER A 271 -3.43 -13.62 -4.87
CA SER A 271 -2.12 -13.98 -5.41
C SER A 271 -1.02 -13.92 -4.35
N GLU A 272 -1.01 -12.88 -3.51
CA GLU A 272 -0.02 -12.73 -2.44
C GLU A 272 -0.21 -13.78 -1.34
N ARG A 273 -1.45 -14.08 -0.97
CA ARG A 273 -1.80 -15.17 -0.06
C ARG A 273 -1.30 -16.51 -0.60
N ASN A 274 -1.58 -16.80 -1.86
CA ASN A 274 -1.11 -18.05 -2.47
C ASN A 274 0.42 -18.13 -2.48
N ALA A 275 1.11 -17.03 -2.83
CA ALA A 275 2.57 -16.99 -2.81
C ALA A 275 3.15 -17.25 -1.41
N LEU A 276 2.55 -16.66 -0.37
CA LEU A 276 2.96 -16.90 1.02
C LEU A 276 2.65 -18.33 1.49
N ALA A 277 1.47 -18.87 1.14
CA ALA A 277 1.12 -20.25 1.46
C ALA A 277 2.11 -21.25 0.82
N GLU A 278 2.44 -21.07 -0.47
CA GLU A 278 3.42 -21.90 -1.17
C GLU A 278 4.81 -21.77 -0.55
N LEU A 279 5.22 -20.57 -0.13
CA LEU A 279 6.48 -20.39 0.58
C LEU A 279 6.48 -21.12 1.93
N ILE A 280 5.38 -21.07 2.70
CA ILE A 280 5.25 -21.81 3.96
C ILE A 280 5.34 -23.32 3.71
N VAL A 281 4.61 -23.84 2.72
CA VAL A 281 4.67 -25.26 2.33
C VAL A 281 6.10 -25.64 1.93
N TYR A 282 6.77 -24.81 1.12
CA TYR A 282 8.15 -25.03 0.73
C TYR A 282 9.09 -25.10 1.95
N LEU A 283 9.00 -24.15 2.87
CA LEU A 283 9.84 -24.09 4.06
C LEU A 283 9.64 -25.28 5.01
N ILE A 284 8.41 -25.80 5.10
CA ILE A 284 8.06 -26.92 5.99
C ILE A 284 8.41 -28.28 5.37
N THR A 285 8.17 -28.45 4.07
CA THR A 285 8.19 -29.78 3.44
C THR A 285 9.44 -30.06 2.60
N ASN A 286 10.13 -29.03 2.14
CA ASN A 286 11.26 -29.20 1.22
C ASN A 286 12.55 -29.56 1.98
N LYS A 287 13.35 -30.45 1.39
CA LYS A 287 14.66 -30.90 1.90
C LYS A 287 15.86 -30.14 1.33
N ALA A 288 15.64 -29.16 0.45
CA ALA A 288 16.70 -28.36 -0.16
C ALA A 288 17.62 -27.77 0.91
N SER A 289 18.92 -27.92 0.73
CA SER A 289 19.95 -27.41 1.64
C SER A 289 20.68 -26.27 0.97
N THR A 290 20.44 -25.06 1.46
CA THR A 290 21.28 -23.89 1.18
C THR A 290 21.88 -23.44 2.50
N GLY A 291 22.99 -22.70 2.49
CA GLY A 291 23.57 -22.18 3.73
C GLY A 291 22.55 -21.40 4.59
N TYR A 292 21.63 -20.67 3.95
CA TYR A 292 20.50 -20.00 4.63
C TYR A 292 19.51 -20.99 5.24
N LEU A 293 19.03 -21.98 4.47
CA LEU A 293 18.05 -22.95 4.99
C LEU A 293 18.64 -23.81 6.10
N ASN A 294 19.94 -24.16 6.01
CA ASN A 294 20.67 -24.89 7.05
C ASN A 294 20.79 -24.03 8.32
N TYR A 295 21.10 -22.73 8.17
CA TYR A 295 21.12 -21.80 9.29
C TYR A 295 19.76 -21.72 10.00
N VAL A 296 18.66 -21.50 9.25
CA VAL A 296 17.31 -21.38 9.83
C VAL A 296 16.88 -22.67 10.51
N ARG A 297 17.11 -23.84 9.89
CA ARG A 297 16.78 -25.15 10.47
C ARG A 297 17.62 -25.50 11.71
N GLY A 298 18.80 -24.89 11.85
CA GLY A 298 19.66 -25.02 13.02
C GLY A 298 19.19 -24.22 14.24
N LEU A 299 18.23 -23.30 14.07
CA LEU A 299 17.64 -22.55 15.18
C LEU A 299 16.58 -23.39 15.89
N GLU A 300 16.69 -23.50 17.21
CA GLU A 300 15.66 -24.14 18.03
C GLU A 300 14.38 -23.27 18.02
N PRO A 301 13.19 -23.82 17.68
CA PRO A 301 11.93 -23.07 17.71
C PRO A 301 11.54 -22.69 19.14
N LEU A 302 10.70 -21.65 19.27
CA LEU A 302 10.00 -21.40 20.54
C LEU A 302 8.92 -22.46 20.72
N ASP A 303 8.60 -22.79 21.98
CA ASP A 303 7.50 -23.69 22.34
C ASP A 303 6.16 -22.92 22.26
N LEU A 304 5.74 -22.58 21.03
CA LEU A 304 4.46 -21.95 20.75
C LEU A 304 3.32 -22.98 20.80
N ASP A 305 2.12 -22.57 21.20
CA ASP A 305 0.95 -23.45 21.17
C ASP A 305 0.58 -23.81 19.72
N PRO A 306 0.71 -25.10 19.32
CA PRO A 306 0.39 -25.52 17.96
C PRO A 306 -1.09 -25.32 17.60
N HIS A 307 -2.00 -25.22 18.57
CA HIS A 307 -3.42 -24.99 18.31
C HIS A 307 -3.73 -23.55 17.88
N LEU A 308 -2.85 -22.59 18.21
CA LEU A 308 -3.00 -21.18 17.84
C LEU A 308 -2.39 -20.85 16.48
N VAL A 309 -1.55 -21.73 15.91
CA VAL A 309 -0.92 -21.54 14.60
C VAL A 309 -1.91 -21.20 13.47
N PRO A 310 -3.08 -21.85 13.34
CA PRO A 310 -4.07 -21.48 12.33
C PRO A 310 -4.57 -20.03 12.48
N GLU A 311 -4.77 -19.56 13.71
CA GLU A 311 -5.20 -18.18 14.00
C GLU A 311 -4.07 -17.19 13.67
N TYR A 312 -2.83 -17.52 14.04
CA TYR A 312 -1.67 -16.70 13.69
C TYR A 312 -1.50 -16.54 12.19
N LEU A 313 -1.62 -17.65 11.46
CA LEU A 313 -1.53 -17.65 10.01
C LEU A 313 -2.71 -16.89 9.39
N ALA A 314 -3.91 -16.93 9.95
CA ALA A 314 -5.04 -16.18 9.41
C ALA A 314 -4.74 -14.67 9.29
N ASP A 315 -4.13 -14.06 10.29
CA ASP A 315 -3.75 -12.65 10.28
C ASP A 315 -2.52 -12.37 9.41
N ILE A 316 -1.48 -13.22 9.50
CA ILE A 316 -0.24 -13.07 8.71
C ILE A 316 -0.54 -13.15 7.21
N MET A 317 -1.44 -14.05 6.82
CA MET A 317 -1.91 -14.17 5.43
C MET A 317 -2.67 -12.93 4.97
N ASN A 318 -3.16 -12.08 5.88
CA ASN A 318 -3.73 -10.77 5.58
C ASN A 318 -2.79 -9.60 5.92
N ARG A 319 -1.47 -9.87 5.99
CA ARG A 319 -0.39 -8.89 6.22
C ARG A 319 -0.45 -8.22 7.59
N GLN A 320 -1.03 -8.90 8.58
CA GLN A 320 -1.08 -8.44 9.96
C GLN A 320 -0.30 -9.40 10.85
N ILE A 321 0.53 -8.87 11.74
CA ILE A 321 1.12 -9.70 12.79
C ILE A 321 0.13 -9.73 13.95
N PRO A 322 -0.40 -10.90 14.34
CA PRO A 322 -1.37 -11.00 15.42
C PRO A 322 -0.76 -10.54 16.73
N GLN A 323 -1.50 -9.75 17.51
CA GLN A 323 -1.05 -9.35 18.84
C GLN A 323 -0.90 -10.57 19.77
N SER A 324 -1.75 -11.58 19.62
CA SER A 324 -1.66 -12.84 20.39
C SER A 324 -0.33 -13.57 20.18
N LEU A 325 0.21 -13.58 18.94
CA LEU A 325 1.54 -14.14 18.66
C LEU A 325 2.64 -13.32 19.33
N VAL A 326 2.52 -11.99 19.33
CA VAL A 326 3.49 -11.11 20.00
C VAL A 326 3.48 -11.36 21.51
N ASP A 327 2.29 -11.43 22.11
CA ASP A 327 2.10 -11.65 23.54
C ASP A 327 2.63 -13.02 23.98
N GLU A 328 2.39 -14.07 23.19
CA GLU A 328 2.96 -15.40 23.46
C GLU A 328 4.49 -15.37 23.41
N VAL A 329 5.09 -14.80 22.35
CA VAL A 329 6.55 -14.73 22.20
C VAL A 329 7.19 -13.96 23.35
N GLU A 330 6.65 -12.81 23.75
CA GLU A 330 7.18 -12.02 24.86
C GLU A 330 6.98 -12.74 26.21
N SER A 331 5.85 -13.42 26.43
CA SER A 331 5.62 -14.27 27.61
C SER A 331 6.66 -15.40 27.73
N ILE A 332 7.02 -16.06 26.63
CA ILE A 332 8.07 -17.08 26.65
C ILE A 332 9.43 -16.42 26.96
N TYR A 333 9.73 -15.24 26.40
CA TYR A 333 10.96 -14.50 26.72
C TYR A 333 11.08 -14.06 28.17
N GLU A 334 9.98 -13.66 28.81
CA GLU A 334 9.96 -13.30 30.24
C GLU A 334 10.36 -14.48 31.15
N ASN A 335 10.08 -15.70 30.70
CA ASN A 335 10.40 -16.94 31.42
C ASN A 335 11.81 -17.48 31.12
N MET A 336 12.58 -16.83 30.25
CA MET A 336 13.95 -17.23 29.90
C MET A 336 15.03 -16.39 30.60
N PRO A 337 16.23 -16.94 30.84
CA PRO A 337 17.40 -16.16 31.24
C PRO A 337 17.69 -15.03 30.24
N HIS A 338 17.90 -13.80 30.72
CA HIS A 338 18.15 -12.62 29.88
C HIS A 338 19.24 -12.81 28.83
N LYS A 339 20.32 -13.53 29.16
CA LYS A 339 21.40 -13.82 28.21
C LYS A 339 20.92 -14.68 27.04
N GLN A 340 20.11 -15.70 27.31
CA GLN A 340 19.54 -16.58 26.29
C GLN A 340 18.58 -15.81 25.37
N VAL A 341 17.77 -14.92 25.93
CA VAL A 341 16.90 -14.03 25.12
C VAL A 341 17.73 -13.13 24.21
N ALA A 342 18.80 -12.53 24.72
CA ALA A 342 19.68 -11.67 23.92
C ALA A 342 20.37 -12.44 22.78
N ASP A 343 20.92 -13.62 23.08
CA ASP A 343 21.57 -14.49 22.09
C ASP A 343 20.55 -14.95 21.02
N ARG A 344 19.32 -15.28 21.43
CA ARG A 344 18.23 -15.64 20.51
C ARG A 344 17.82 -14.47 19.62
N LYS A 345 17.55 -13.30 20.19
CA LYS A 345 17.17 -12.08 19.43
C LYS A 345 18.23 -11.73 18.38
N GLY A 346 19.51 -11.89 18.70
CA GLY A 346 20.62 -11.71 17.74
C GLY A 346 20.70 -12.78 16.65
N SER A 347 20.30 -14.01 16.94
CA SER A 347 20.25 -15.09 15.95
C SER A 347 19.07 -14.92 15.00
N ILE A 348 17.87 -14.70 15.53
CA ILE A 348 16.67 -14.56 14.69
C ILE A 348 16.67 -13.27 13.85
N SER A 349 17.38 -12.21 14.27
CA SER A 349 17.45 -10.94 13.51
C SER A 349 18.15 -11.08 12.16
N ILE A 350 18.81 -12.21 11.91
CA ILE A 350 19.44 -12.52 10.62
C ILE A 350 18.38 -12.97 9.58
N ILE A 351 17.23 -13.47 10.03
CA ILE A 351 16.13 -13.90 9.16
C ILE A 351 15.56 -12.66 8.44
N GLY A 352 15.62 -12.68 7.11
CA GLY A 352 15.15 -11.58 6.26
C GLY A 352 16.16 -10.45 6.02
N GLU A 353 17.38 -10.54 6.55
CA GLU A 353 18.44 -9.57 6.27
C GLU A 353 19.04 -9.80 4.87
N THR A 354 19.03 -8.74 4.03
CA THR A 354 19.43 -8.85 2.61
C THR A 354 20.94 -8.75 2.37
N HIS A 355 21.72 -8.41 3.40
CA HIS A 355 23.16 -8.18 3.31
C HIS A 355 24.00 -9.23 4.04
N VAL A 356 23.44 -10.42 4.30
CA VAL A 356 24.15 -11.55 4.92
C VAL A 356 24.42 -12.62 3.87
N TYR A 357 25.67 -13.06 3.79
CA TYR A 357 26.09 -14.15 2.92
C TYR A 357 26.15 -15.47 3.71
N PHE A 358 25.53 -16.51 3.14
CA PHE A 358 25.61 -17.87 3.65
C PHE A 358 26.41 -18.70 2.66
N PRO A 359 27.63 -19.14 3.01
CA PRO A 359 28.41 -20.00 2.13
C PRO A 359 27.63 -21.29 1.87
N GLU A 360 27.70 -21.76 0.63
CA GLU A 360 27.31 -23.13 0.30
C GLU A 360 28.47 -24.03 0.71
N ASP A 361 28.17 -25.21 1.24
CA ASP A 361 29.19 -26.22 1.44
C ASP A 361 29.60 -26.67 0.03
N ASP A 362 30.72 -26.16 -0.48
CA ASP A 362 31.38 -26.73 -1.64
C ASP A 362 31.66 -28.19 -1.25
N GLU A 363 30.93 -29.15 -1.85
CA GLU A 363 31.31 -30.55 -1.75
C GLU A 363 32.73 -30.63 -2.31
N ASP A 364 33.73 -30.72 -1.43
CA ASP A 364 35.09 -31.06 -1.81
C ASP A 364 34.97 -32.35 -2.64
N GLU A 365 35.11 -32.24 -3.97
CA GLU A 365 35.40 -33.37 -4.83
C GLU A 365 36.74 -33.92 -4.33
N GLU A 366 36.69 -34.81 -3.33
CA GLU A 366 37.77 -35.73 -3.04
C GLU A 366 37.90 -36.61 -4.29
N ASP A 367 38.72 -36.12 -5.23
CA ASP A 367 39.38 -36.88 -6.27
C ASP A 367 40.08 -38.06 -5.59
N SER A 368 39.32 -39.12 -5.38
CA SER A 368 39.81 -40.45 -5.05
C SER A 368 40.43 -41.04 -6.29
N LEU A 369 41.61 -40.53 -6.65
CA LEU A 369 42.56 -41.18 -7.55
C LEU A 369 43.09 -42.45 -6.84
N ASN A 370 42.41 -43.56 -7.10
CA ASN A 370 42.98 -44.92 -6.97
C ASN A 370 43.55 -45.38 -8.30
#